data_AF-A0A955H9L4-F1
#
_entry.id   AF-A0A955H9L4-F1
#
_cell.length_a   1.000
_cell.length_b   1.000
_cell.length_c   1.000
_cell.angle_alpha   90.00
_cell.angle_beta   90.00
_cell.angle_gamma   90.00
#
_symmetry.space_group_name_H-M   'P 1'
#
loop_
_entity.id
_entity.type
_entity.pdbx_description
1 polymer ?
#
loop_
_entity_poly.entity_id
_entity_poly.type
_entity_poly.pdbx_seq_one_letter_code
_entity_poly.pdbx_strand_id
1 'polypeptide(L)'
;MDNSSIRTQLLLIGIFVLIVGILGFLFITAPEPVNIAPDGSVVNFDEIRNEQQEVTTIIGVLSKTGTQVKVRDFYGDEGVVLFDEKEKTYLIGEEKGANGPIYQIFYFAGGGVTVSLQNEKLNFARSRAEEDLQKKLGLSLLDMCSLSVRVTVPGFVSDDFSGRDLGLSFCPGSEVLP
;
A
#
# COMPACT_ATOMS: atom_id res chain seq x y z
N MET A 1 -23.06 -55.57 16.26
CA MET A 1 -22.40 -54.88 15.13
C MET A 1 -22.47 -53.39 15.42
N ASP A 2 -21.35 -52.77 15.78
CA ASP A 2 -21.32 -51.39 16.25
C ASP A 2 -21.36 -50.38 15.10
N ASN A 3 -22.44 -49.60 15.05
CA ASN A 3 -22.66 -48.51 14.08
C ASN A 3 -21.61 -47.38 14.18
N SER A 4 -20.78 -47.38 15.23
CA SER A 4 -19.68 -46.43 15.42
C SER A 4 -18.58 -46.61 14.36
N SER A 5 -18.26 -47.87 14.00
CA SER A 5 -17.17 -48.19 13.06
C SER A 5 -17.46 -47.70 11.64
N ILE A 6 -18.73 -47.77 11.21
CA ILE A 6 -19.16 -47.37 9.85
C ILE A 6 -19.04 -45.84 9.66
N ARG A 7 -19.33 -45.05 10.69
CA ARG A 7 -19.22 -43.59 10.62
C ARG A 7 -17.77 -43.13 10.47
N THR A 8 -16.85 -43.76 11.19
CA THR A 8 -15.42 -43.47 11.09
C THR A 8 -14.87 -43.81 9.72
N GLN A 9 -15.29 -44.92 9.11
CA GLN A 9 -14.84 -45.28 7.77
C GLN A 9 -15.35 -44.32 6.68
N LEU A 10 -16.61 -43.88 6.75
CA LEU A 10 -17.15 -42.90 5.79
C LEU A 10 -16.41 -41.55 5.85
N LEU A 11 -16.03 -41.11 7.04
CA LEU A 11 -15.29 -39.85 7.24
C LEU A 11 -13.87 -39.94 6.64
N LEU A 12 -13.18 -41.05 6.84
CA LEU A 12 -11.85 -41.29 6.27
C LEU A 12 -11.87 -41.37 4.74
N ILE A 13 -12.89 -42.02 4.16
CA ILE A 13 -13.07 -42.07 2.70
C ILE A 13 -13.31 -40.66 2.14
N GLY A 14 -14.15 -39.85 2.79
CA GLY A 14 -14.41 -38.47 2.37
C GLY A 14 -13.15 -37.59 2.36
N ILE A 15 -12.34 -37.67 3.41
CA ILE A 15 -11.07 -36.94 3.51
C ILE A 15 -10.10 -37.39 2.41
N PHE A 16 -9.99 -38.70 2.17
CA PHE A 16 -9.10 -39.24 1.14
C PHE A 16 -9.47 -38.73 -0.26
N VAL A 17 -10.75 -38.75 -0.62
CA VAL A 17 -11.23 -38.23 -1.92
C VAL A 17 -10.94 -36.74 -2.07
N LEU A 18 -11.10 -35.95 -0.99
CA LEU A 18 -10.81 -34.52 -1.00
C LEU A 18 -9.31 -34.23 -1.19
N ILE A 19 -8.44 -34.97 -0.51
CA ILE A 19 -6.97 -34.82 -0.66
C ILE A 19 -6.53 -35.18 -2.09
N VAL A 20 -7.03 -36.28 -2.65
CA VAL A 20 -6.71 -36.69 -4.02
C VAL A 20 -7.22 -35.66 -5.04
N GLY A 21 -8.40 -35.08 -4.82
CA GLY A 21 -8.94 -34.02 -5.66
C GLY A 21 -8.09 -32.75 -5.65
N ILE A 22 -7.64 -32.30 -4.47
CA ILE A 22 -6.76 -31.12 -4.33
C ILE A 22 -5.40 -31.38 -5.00
N LEU A 23 -4.80 -32.55 -4.78
CA LEU A 23 -3.53 -32.90 -5.41
C LEU A 23 -3.66 -32.98 -6.94
N GLY A 24 -4.72 -33.58 -7.45
CA GLY A 24 -5.00 -33.61 -8.90
C GLY A 24 -5.17 -32.21 -9.50
N PHE A 25 -5.88 -31.32 -8.81
CA PHE A 25 -6.09 -29.93 -9.26
C PHE A 25 -4.77 -29.13 -9.32
N LEU A 26 -3.88 -29.33 -8.36
CA LEU A 26 -2.55 -28.68 -8.35
C LEU A 26 -1.65 -29.14 -9.50
N PHE A 27 -1.79 -30.38 -9.98
CA PHE A 27 -1.01 -30.88 -11.12
C PHE A 27 -1.51 -30.41 -12.49
N ILE A 28 -2.79 -30.04 -12.64
CA ILE A 28 -3.36 -29.57 -13.92
C ILE A 28 -3.01 -28.10 -14.21
N THR A 29 -2.71 -27.31 -13.18
CA THR A 29 -2.48 -25.86 -13.32
C THR A 29 -1.02 -25.49 -13.50
N ALA A 30 -0.11 -26.44 -13.72
CA ALA A 30 1.28 -26.15 -14.05
C ALA A 30 1.33 -25.45 -15.41
N PRO A 31 1.69 -24.14 -15.48
CA PRO A 31 1.79 -23.44 -16.74
C PRO A 31 2.90 -24.09 -17.56
N GLU A 32 2.64 -24.33 -18.85
CA GLU A 32 3.66 -24.83 -19.76
C GLU A 32 4.86 -23.85 -19.79
N PRO A 33 6.10 -24.37 -19.85
CA PRO A 33 7.27 -23.51 -19.99
C PRO A 33 7.16 -22.73 -21.30
N VAL A 34 7.01 -21.41 -21.20
CA VAL A 34 7.01 -20.52 -22.36
C VAL A 34 8.39 -20.57 -22.99
N ASN A 35 8.51 -21.30 -24.11
CA ASN A 35 9.69 -21.30 -24.95
C ASN A 35 9.72 -19.96 -25.71
N ILE A 36 10.39 -18.96 -25.13
CA ILE A 36 10.66 -17.70 -25.82
C ILE A 36 11.79 -17.99 -26.81
N ALA A 37 11.42 -18.25 -28.06
CA ALA A 37 12.38 -18.19 -29.16
C ALA A 37 12.87 -16.73 -29.29
N PRO A 38 14.18 -16.49 -29.49
CA PRO A 38 14.68 -15.17 -29.81
C PRO A 38 14.13 -14.77 -31.18
N ASP A 39 13.02 -14.03 -31.19
CA ASP A 39 12.50 -13.40 -32.40
C ASP A 39 13.46 -12.28 -32.78
N GLY A 40 14.16 -12.46 -33.90
CA GLY A 40 15.10 -11.49 -34.48
C GLY A 40 14.39 -10.32 -35.16
N SER A 41 13.17 -9.98 -34.73
CA SER A 41 12.44 -8.84 -35.22
C SER A 41 13.13 -7.56 -34.74
N VAL A 42 13.77 -6.88 -35.69
CA VAL A 42 14.34 -5.55 -35.51
C VAL A 42 13.18 -4.62 -35.20
N VAL A 43 12.97 -4.32 -33.91
CA VAL A 43 11.93 -3.42 -33.46
C VAL A 43 12.25 -2.03 -34.00
N ASN A 44 11.43 -1.55 -34.93
CA ASN A 44 11.56 -0.22 -35.49
C ASN A 44 11.05 0.79 -34.45
N PHE A 45 11.97 1.41 -33.71
CA PHE A 45 11.67 2.29 -32.57
C PHE A 45 10.92 3.59 -32.94
N ASP A 46 10.76 3.88 -34.23
CA ASP A 46 10.09 5.10 -34.70
C ASP A 46 8.54 4.99 -34.73
N GLU A 47 7.97 3.78 -34.59
CA GLU A 47 6.51 3.56 -34.68
C GLU A 47 5.81 3.37 -33.30
N ILE A 48 6.53 3.56 -32.19
CA ILE A 48 5.96 3.62 -30.82
C ILE A 48 6.05 5.06 -30.28
N ARG A 49 5.77 6.06 -31.13
CA ARG A 49 5.82 7.47 -30.74
C ARG A 49 4.51 8.21 -31.00
N ASN A 50 3.39 7.49 -30.92
CA ASN A 50 2.05 8.07 -31.03
C ASN A 50 1.05 7.47 -30.02
N GLU A 51 1.52 6.91 -28.91
CA GLU A 51 0.67 6.85 -27.72
C GLU A 51 0.51 8.28 -27.21
N GLN A 52 -0.73 8.76 -27.26
CA GLN A 52 -1.14 10.03 -26.69
C GLN A 52 -0.54 10.15 -25.30
N GLN A 53 0.41 11.07 -25.16
CA GLN A 53 0.98 11.44 -23.87
C GLN A 53 -0.16 12.07 -23.07
N GLU A 54 -0.89 11.22 -22.35
CA GLU A 54 -1.95 11.61 -21.43
C GLU A 54 -1.32 12.68 -20.53
N VAL A 55 -1.93 13.88 -20.55
CA VAL A 55 -1.48 14.99 -19.74
C VAL A 55 -1.71 14.55 -18.31
N THR A 56 -0.69 13.90 -17.75
CA THR A 56 -0.66 13.45 -16.37
C THR A 56 -0.62 14.73 -15.59
N THR A 57 -1.77 15.10 -15.05
CA THR A 57 -1.84 16.17 -14.07
C THR A 57 -0.86 15.82 -12.97
N ILE A 58 -0.08 16.80 -12.53
CA ILE A 58 1.03 16.58 -11.62
C ILE A 58 0.72 17.35 -10.35
N ILE A 59 0.75 16.65 -9.21
CA ILE A 59 0.57 17.28 -7.89
C ILE A 59 1.95 17.66 -7.35
N GLY A 60 2.04 18.81 -6.68
CA GLY A 60 3.25 19.26 -6.01
C GLY A 60 3.23 18.91 -4.52
N VAL A 61 4.17 18.08 -4.07
CA VAL A 61 4.39 17.80 -2.64
C VAL A 61 5.63 18.57 -2.17
N LEU A 62 5.55 19.21 -1.01
CA LEU A 62 6.68 19.96 -0.44
C LEU A 62 7.83 19.02 -0.09
N SER A 63 9.04 19.40 -0.48
CA SER A 63 10.29 18.84 0.00
C SER A 63 10.68 19.42 1.34
N LYS A 64 11.64 18.79 2.02
CA LYS A 64 12.27 19.31 3.24
C LYS A 64 12.97 20.66 3.02
N THR A 65 13.33 21.00 1.78
CA THR A 65 13.92 22.30 1.43
C THR A 65 12.87 23.34 1.06
N GLY A 66 11.57 23.01 1.13
CA GLY A 66 10.46 23.89 0.76
C GLY A 66 10.19 24.00 -0.74
N THR A 67 10.84 23.18 -1.57
CA THR A 67 10.58 23.11 -3.02
C THR A 67 9.46 22.10 -3.31
N GLN A 68 8.71 22.29 -4.39
CA GLN A 68 7.71 21.29 -4.78
C GLN A 68 8.34 20.16 -5.60
N VAL A 69 8.13 18.93 -5.15
CA VAL A 69 8.41 17.69 -5.87
C VAL A 69 7.14 17.27 -6.59
N LYS A 70 7.28 16.98 -7.88
CA LYS A 70 6.20 16.52 -8.74
C LYS A 70 5.91 15.05 -8.46
N VAL A 71 4.65 14.74 -8.16
CA VAL A 71 4.17 13.37 -7.94
C VAL A 71 2.96 13.07 -8.84
N ARG A 72 2.59 11.80 -8.92
CA ARG A 72 1.38 11.36 -9.64
C ARG A 72 0.15 12.06 -9.07
N ASP A 73 -0.79 12.47 -9.94
CA ASP A 73 -2.09 12.94 -9.49
C ASP A 73 -2.89 11.80 -8.86
N PHE A 74 -3.20 11.96 -7.58
CA PHE A 74 -3.98 11.03 -6.77
C PHE A 74 -5.39 11.53 -6.49
N TYR A 75 -5.81 12.72 -6.93
CA TYR A 75 -7.16 13.23 -6.60
C TYR A 75 -8.29 12.38 -7.18
N GLY A 76 -8.03 11.66 -8.28
CA GLY A 76 -8.97 10.74 -8.89
C GLY A 76 -8.93 9.31 -8.33
N ASP A 77 -8.03 9.02 -7.39
CA ASP A 77 -7.91 7.67 -6.83
C ASP A 77 -9.11 7.29 -5.97
N GLU A 78 -9.44 6.00 -5.98
CA GLU A 78 -10.38 5.43 -5.02
C GLU A 78 -9.93 5.70 -3.57
N GLY A 79 -10.88 6.12 -2.75
CA GLY A 79 -10.67 6.42 -1.32
C GLY A 79 -10.19 7.84 -1.02
N VAL A 80 -9.85 8.64 -2.03
CA VAL A 80 -9.45 10.04 -1.82
C VAL A 80 -10.68 10.92 -1.62
N VAL A 81 -10.75 11.62 -0.49
CA VAL A 81 -11.88 12.47 -0.14
C VAL A 81 -11.43 13.86 0.30
N LEU A 82 -12.19 14.89 -0.09
CA LEU A 82 -12.01 16.25 0.44
C LEU A 82 -12.50 16.27 1.89
N PHE A 83 -11.57 16.34 2.83
CA PHE A 83 -11.83 16.29 4.26
C PHE A 83 -12.23 17.66 4.83
N ASP A 84 -11.54 18.72 4.39
CA ASP A 84 -11.86 20.11 4.76
C ASP A 84 -11.85 20.99 3.49
N GLU A 85 -13.01 21.52 3.13
CA GLU A 85 -13.17 22.35 1.93
C GLU A 85 -12.51 23.73 2.05
N LYS A 86 -12.48 24.30 3.27
CA LYS A 86 -11.94 25.63 3.52
C LYS A 86 -10.42 25.61 3.46
N GLU A 87 -9.82 24.64 4.14
CA GLU A 87 -8.37 24.46 4.20
C GLU A 87 -7.83 23.62 3.03
N LYS A 88 -8.71 23.11 2.16
CA LYS A 88 -8.39 22.22 1.04
C LYS A 88 -7.52 21.05 1.48
N THR A 89 -7.96 20.37 2.55
CA THR A 89 -7.32 19.18 3.08
C THR A 89 -8.00 17.94 2.52
N TYR A 90 -7.20 17.00 2.03
CA TYR A 90 -7.65 15.75 1.45
C TYR A 90 -7.20 14.59 2.33
N LEU A 91 -8.09 13.66 2.63
CA LEU A 91 -7.73 12.35 3.16
C LEU A 91 -7.39 11.48 1.96
N ILE A 92 -6.12 11.12 1.82
CA ILE A 92 -5.59 10.43 0.63
C ILE A 92 -5.32 8.94 0.85
N GLY A 93 -5.37 8.48 2.11
CA GLY A 93 -5.21 7.08 2.50
C GLY A 93 -5.74 6.84 3.92
N GLU A 94 -6.41 5.71 4.12
CA GLU A 94 -6.93 5.27 5.41
C GLU A 94 -7.04 3.74 5.40
N GLU A 95 -6.57 3.09 6.47
CA GLU A 95 -6.85 1.68 6.72
C GLU A 95 -7.68 1.57 8.00
N LYS A 96 -8.81 0.86 7.95
CA LYS A 96 -9.69 0.65 9.11
C LYS A 96 -9.41 -0.68 9.79
N GLY A 97 -9.29 -0.66 11.11
CA GLY A 97 -9.25 -1.83 11.97
C GLY A 97 -10.55 -2.03 12.73
N ALA A 98 -10.57 -3.03 13.62
CA ALA A 98 -11.77 -3.37 14.42
C ALA A 98 -12.23 -2.24 15.35
N ASN A 99 -11.31 -1.38 15.80
CA ASN A 99 -11.56 -0.34 16.80
C ASN A 99 -11.45 1.09 16.23
N GLY A 100 -11.55 1.24 14.90
CA GLY A 100 -11.36 2.52 14.22
C GLY A 100 -10.17 2.51 13.25
N PRO A 101 -9.73 3.67 12.75
CA PRO A 101 -8.63 3.76 11.81
C PRO A 101 -7.33 3.25 12.42
N ILE A 102 -6.54 2.53 11.63
CA ILE A 102 -5.16 2.14 11.96
C ILE A 102 -4.22 3.31 11.66
N TYR A 103 -4.46 4.01 10.55
CA TYR A 103 -3.80 5.25 10.18
C TYR A 103 -4.69 6.09 9.27
N GLN A 104 -4.34 7.37 9.14
CA GLN A 104 -4.90 8.29 8.14
C GLN A 104 -3.78 9.12 7.52
N ILE A 105 -3.85 9.38 6.23
CA ILE A 105 -2.88 10.17 5.47
C ILE A 105 -3.59 11.40 4.92
N PHE A 106 -3.14 12.58 5.32
CA PHE A 106 -3.68 13.85 4.87
C PHE A 106 -2.72 14.55 3.93
N TYR A 107 -3.26 15.11 2.86
CA TYR A 107 -2.58 16.05 1.97
C TYR A 107 -3.21 17.43 2.09
N PHE A 108 -2.38 18.45 2.28
CA PHE A 108 -2.81 19.85 2.35
C PHE A 108 -2.50 20.52 1.01
N ALA A 109 -3.38 21.40 0.52
CA ALA A 109 -3.18 22.10 -0.76
C ALA A 109 -1.84 22.85 -0.90
N GLY A 110 -1.17 23.19 0.22
CA GLY A 110 0.19 23.72 0.22
C GLY A 110 1.30 22.72 -0.13
N GLY A 111 0.97 21.44 -0.35
CA GLY A 111 1.92 20.36 -0.63
C GLY A 111 2.38 19.58 0.60
N GLY A 112 1.88 19.91 1.80
CA GLY A 112 2.23 19.20 3.02
C GLY A 112 1.55 17.83 3.09
N VAL A 113 2.23 16.84 3.66
CA VAL A 113 1.66 15.51 3.95
C VAL A 113 1.79 15.22 5.43
N THR A 114 0.74 14.67 6.04
CA THR A 114 0.74 14.22 7.43
C THR A 114 0.14 12.83 7.55
N VAL A 115 0.87 11.93 8.17
CA VAL A 115 0.45 10.57 8.49
C VAL A 115 0.12 10.53 9.99
N SER A 116 -1.14 10.26 10.32
CA SER A 116 -1.60 10.09 11.70
C SER A 116 -1.74 8.62 12.03
N LEU A 117 -0.92 8.10 12.95
CA LEU A 117 -0.97 6.70 13.40
C LEU A 117 -2.01 6.57 14.51
N GLN A 118 -3.05 5.77 14.28
CA GLN A 118 -4.21 5.66 15.15
C GLN A 118 -4.33 4.30 15.87
N ASN A 119 -3.30 3.47 15.76
CA ASN A 119 -3.22 2.16 16.43
C ASN A 119 -2.05 2.11 17.42
N GLU A 120 -2.25 1.47 18.57
CA GLU A 120 -1.20 1.28 19.59
C GLU A 120 0.02 0.50 19.06
N LYS A 121 -0.17 -0.38 18.07
CA LYS A 121 0.92 -1.07 17.36
C LYS A 121 1.53 -0.12 16.32
N LEU A 122 2.23 0.90 16.80
CA LEU A 122 2.71 2.01 15.97
C LEU A 122 3.61 1.56 14.82
N ASN A 123 4.50 0.58 15.04
CA ASN A 123 5.37 0.06 13.98
C ASN A 123 4.55 -0.57 12.83
N PHE A 124 3.53 -1.36 13.18
CA PHE A 124 2.61 -1.93 12.20
C PHE A 124 1.83 -0.84 11.45
N ALA A 125 1.20 0.09 12.16
CA ALA A 125 0.44 1.18 11.54
C ALA A 125 1.32 2.03 10.61
N ARG A 126 2.55 2.35 11.04
CA ARG A 126 3.51 3.12 10.26
C ARG A 126 3.90 2.41 8.98
N SER A 127 4.28 1.13 9.05
CA SER A 127 4.66 0.35 7.87
C SER A 127 3.52 0.27 6.84
N ARG A 128 2.27 0.12 7.29
CA ARG A 128 1.09 0.09 6.42
C ARG A 128 0.83 1.45 5.77
N ALA A 129 0.93 2.53 6.54
CA ALA A 129 0.77 3.89 6.03
C ALA A 129 1.86 4.26 5.01
N GLU A 130 3.10 3.82 5.24
CA GLU A 130 4.24 4.05 4.34
C GLU A 130 4.06 3.35 3.00
N GLU A 131 3.61 2.09 3.01
CA GLU A 131 3.31 1.32 1.82
C GLU A 131 2.20 1.99 0.99
N ASP A 132 1.13 2.44 1.64
CA ASP A 132 0.03 3.14 0.96
C ASP A 132 0.48 4.50 0.42
N LEU A 133 1.21 5.29 1.23
CA LEU A 133 1.75 6.57 0.80
C LEU A 133 2.67 6.42 -0.42
N GLN A 134 3.53 5.40 -0.44
CA GLN A 134 4.41 5.12 -1.57
C GLN A 134 3.60 4.87 -2.86
N LYS A 135 2.57 4.02 -2.78
CA LYS A 135 1.67 3.74 -3.90
C LYS A 135 0.93 4.99 -4.36
N LYS A 136 0.42 5.79 -3.43
CA LYS A 136 -0.30 7.02 -3.74
C LYS A 136 0.58 8.03 -4.47
N LEU A 137 1.80 8.27 -3.99
CA LEU A 137 2.70 9.25 -4.59
C LEU A 137 3.42 8.73 -5.85
N GLY A 138 3.55 7.41 -6.01
CA GLY A 138 4.27 6.81 -7.13
C GLY A 138 5.78 7.07 -7.08
N LEU A 139 6.34 7.18 -5.88
CA LEU A 139 7.76 7.48 -5.66
C LEU A 139 8.53 6.26 -5.13
N SER A 140 9.86 6.29 -5.30
CA SER A 140 10.74 5.35 -4.60
C SER A 140 10.84 5.73 -3.12
N LEU A 141 11.16 4.76 -2.25
CA LEU A 141 11.38 5.00 -0.83
C LEU A 141 12.46 6.07 -0.59
N LEU A 142 13.52 6.08 -1.41
CA LEU A 142 14.59 7.08 -1.30
C LEU A 142 14.10 8.49 -1.63
N ASP A 143 13.27 8.65 -2.67
CA ASP A 143 12.72 9.95 -3.06
C ASP A 143 11.76 10.50 -1.99
N MET A 144 11.00 9.62 -1.32
CA MET A 144 10.12 10.00 -0.22
C MET A 144 10.88 10.64 0.95
N CYS A 145 12.16 10.31 1.16
CA CYS A 145 12.96 10.93 2.21
C CYS A 145 13.31 12.40 1.94
N SER A 146 13.16 12.87 0.70
CA SER A 146 13.28 14.28 0.35
C SER A 146 12.02 15.09 0.67
N LEU A 147 10.88 14.43 0.89
CA LEU A 147 9.60 15.06 1.13
C LEU A 147 9.44 15.54 2.58
N SER A 148 8.64 16.59 2.75
CA SER A 148 8.21 17.11 4.05
C SER A 148 6.97 16.35 4.54
N VAL A 149 7.15 15.05 4.84
CA VAL A 149 6.12 14.20 5.43
C VAL A 149 6.27 14.20 6.96
N ARG A 150 5.21 14.54 7.67
CA ARG A 150 5.16 14.43 9.15
C ARG A 150 4.43 13.16 9.55
N VAL A 151 4.98 12.41 10.49
CA VAL A 151 4.33 11.21 11.05
C VAL A 151 4.03 11.48 12.53
N THR A 152 2.75 11.54 12.87
CA THR A 152 2.28 11.96 14.20
C THR A 152 1.42 10.89 14.87
N VAL A 153 1.37 10.91 16.20
CA VAL A 153 0.54 10.03 17.01
C VAL A 153 -0.40 10.88 17.89
N PRO A 154 -1.71 10.63 17.89
CA PRO A 154 -2.62 11.28 18.83
C PRO A 154 -2.35 10.85 20.28
N GLY A 155 -2.56 11.75 21.24
CA GLY A 155 -2.35 11.45 22.67
C GLY A 155 -3.13 10.24 23.17
N PHE A 156 -4.36 10.04 22.68
CA PHE A 156 -5.17 8.88 23.06
C PHE A 156 -4.61 7.52 22.59
N VAL A 157 -3.66 7.50 21.66
CA VAL A 157 -2.98 6.28 21.20
C VAL A 157 -1.70 6.05 21.99
N SER A 158 -0.91 7.09 22.19
CA SER A 158 0.30 7.05 23.00
C SER A 158 0.71 8.45 23.42
N ASP A 159 0.67 8.71 24.72
CA ASP A 159 1.15 9.97 25.29
C ASP A 159 2.65 10.16 25.00
N ASP A 160 3.44 9.09 25.10
CA ASP A 160 4.90 9.13 24.91
C ASP A 160 5.28 9.60 23.50
N PHE A 161 4.58 9.14 22.46
CA PHE A 161 4.85 9.51 21.06
C PHE A 161 4.05 10.72 20.58
N SER A 162 3.13 11.23 21.39
CA SER A 162 2.26 12.34 21.00
C SER A 162 3.03 13.66 20.81
N GLY A 163 2.59 14.46 19.85
CA GLY A 163 3.19 15.77 19.54
C GLY A 163 4.59 15.72 18.91
N ARG A 164 5.15 14.53 18.70
CA ARG A 164 6.44 14.32 18.02
C ARG A 164 6.22 14.02 16.54
N ASP A 165 7.20 14.41 15.72
CA ASP A 165 7.31 13.91 14.35
C ASP A 165 8.23 12.70 14.35
N LEU A 166 7.68 11.52 14.06
CA LEU A 166 8.39 10.25 14.08
C LEU A 166 9.18 10.00 12.79
N GLY A 167 8.87 10.74 11.71
CA GLY A 167 9.40 10.50 10.38
C GLY A 167 9.03 9.13 9.79
N LEU A 168 9.40 8.94 8.53
CA LEU A 168 9.25 7.67 7.80
C LEU A 168 10.35 6.69 8.22
N SER A 169 10.00 5.44 8.52
CA SER A 169 10.84 4.41 9.13
C SER A 169 12.13 4.09 8.37
N PHE A 170 12.11 4.26 7.05
CA PHE A 170 13.24 4.00 6.16
C PHE A 170 14.11 5.23 5.93
N CYS A 171 13.75 6.40 6.48
CA CYS A 171 14.51 7.62 6.31
C CYS A 171 15.49 7.87 7.47
N PRO A 172 16.69 8.41 7.19
CA PRO A 172 17.63 8.78 8.24
C PRO A 172 17.02 9.76 9.25
N GLY A 173 17.21 9.47 10.54
CA GLY A 173 16.72 10.32 11.64
C GLY A 173 15.29 10.02 12.10
N SER A 174 14.62 9.00 11.55
CA SER A 174 13.31 8.57 12.02
C SER A 174 13.38 7.95 13.42
N GLU A 175 12.32 8.12 14.20
CA GLU A 175 12.17 7.48 15.51
C GLU A 175 12.10 5.95 15.36
N VAL A 176 12.83 5.23 16.20
CA VAL A 176 12.71 3.77 16.31
C VAL A 176 11.53 3.45 17.21
N LEU A 177 10.54 2.76 16.65
CA LEU A 177 9.33 2.35 17.36
C LEU A 177 9.47 0.90 17.86
N PRO A 178 8.89 0.57 19.02
CA PRO A 178 8.85 -0.78 19.55
C PRO A 178 7.96 -1.72 18.72
#